data_AF-H8GBZ5-F1
#
_entry.id   AF-H8GBZ5-F1
#
_cell.length_a   1.000
_cell.length_b   1.000
_cell.length_c   1.000
_cell.angle_alpha   90.00
_cell.angle_beta   90.00
_cell.angle_gamma   90.00
#
_symmetry.space_group_name_H-M   'P 1'
#
loop_
_entity.id
_entity.type
_entity.pdbx_description
1 polymer ?
#
loop_
_entity_poly.entity_id
_entity_poly.type
_entity_poly.pdbx_seq_one_letter_code
_entity_poly.pdbx_strand_id
1 'polypeptide(L)'
;MDSLTTPPPEDFVEAAVRTVLTAADDVVDVEIGRAALLVFCVGAADQGDRLVRYWQRTTGGSASRLVSHPVAARAWAMLLSGRNAPDWAGDLTPLDLAAEENAHRAHLARLREKRGVDAVLAELVERAWALADAGELDAARAAIDS
;
A
#
# COMPACT_ATOMS: atom_id res chain seq x y z
N MET A 1 26.21 1.06 6.13
CA MET A 1 25.28 0.37 5.22
C MET A 1 24.67 -0.75 6.06
N ASP A 2 23.70 -0.39 6.90
CA ASP A 2 23.07 -1.36 7.80
C ASP A 2 22.22 -2.31 6.96
N SER A 3 22.56 -3.59 7.03
CA SER A 3 21.77 -4.67 6.48
C SER A 3 20.33 -4.51 6.98
N LEU A 4 19.39 -4.42 6.04
CA LEU A 4 17.96 -4.60 6.27
C LEU A 4 17.74 -6.05 6.69
N THR A 5 18.16 -6.41 7.90
CA THR A 5 17.79 -7.68 8.52
C THR A 5 16.32 -7.52 8.87
N THR A 6 15.44 -8.02 7.99
CA THR A 6 14.04 -8.22 8.34
C THR A 6 14.03 -9.07 9.61
N PRO A 7 13.49 -8.57 10.73
CA PRO A 7 13.45 -9.35 11.97
C PRO A 7 12.69 -10.65 11.70
N PRO A 8 13.04 -11.75 12.39
CA PRO A 8 12.36 -13.02 12.22
C PRO A 8 10.85 -12.86 12.48
N PRO A 9 9.99 -13.67 11.82
CA PRO A 9 8.53 -13.52 11.92
C PRO A 9 8.00 -13.54 13.35
N GLU A 10 8.62 -14.33 14.24
CA GLU A 10 8.31 -14.35 15.67
C GLU A 10 8.46 -12.98 16.34
N ASP A 11 9.54 -12.24 16.03
CA ASP A 11 9.80 -10.90 16.59
C ASP A 11 8.74 -9.89 16.13
N PHE A 12 8.22 -10.05 14.91
CA PHE A 12 7.14 -9.20 14.40
C PHE A 12 5.84 -9.44 15.17
N VAL A 13 5.43 -10.71 15.33
CA VAL A 13 4.18 -11.05 16.03
C VAL A 13 4.26 -10.63 17.50
N GLU A 14 5.39 -10.90 18.16
CA GLU A 14 5.60 -10.46 19.54
C GLU A 14 5.55 -8.93 19.67
N ALA A 15 6.21 -8.21 18.77
CA ALA A 15 6.17 -6.75 18.76
C ALA A 15 4.75 -6.22 18.53
N ALA A 16 4.00 -6.79 17.59
CA ALA A 16 2.62 -6.41 17.31
C ALA A 16 1.71 -6.66 18.53
N VAL A 17 1.82 -7.84 19.16
CA VAL A 17 1.05 -8.18 20.37
C VAL A 17 1.40 -7.23 21.52
N ARG A 18 2.68 -6.95 21.74
CA ARG A 18 3.11 -5.99 22.77
C ARG A 18 2.53 -4.61 22.51
N THR A 19 2.56 -4.13 21.26
CA THR A 19 1.96 -2.85 20.89
C THR A 19 0.47 -2.83 21.19
N VAL A 20 -0.27 -3.86 20.76
CA VAL A 20 -1.72 -3.98 21.02
C VAL A 20 -2.06 -3.98 22.52
N LEU A 21 -1.21 -4.58 23.36
CA LEU A 21 -1.48 -4.68 24.79
C LEU A 21 -1.06 -3.46 25.62
N THR A 22 -0.14 -2.62 25.10
CA THR A 22 0.51 -1.59 25.92
C THR A 22 0.42 -0.17 25.35
N ALA A 23 0.11 -0.02 24.06
CA ALA A 23 0.11 1.29 23.41
C ALA A 23 -1.23 2.02 23.61
N ALA A 24 -1.25 3.30 23.22
CA ALA A 24 -2.47 4.09 23.15
C ALA A 24 -3.37 3.61 22.00
N ASP A 25 -4.68 3.85 22.13
CA ASP A 25 -5.70 3.33 21.21
C ASP A 25 -5.42 3.65 19.73
N ASP A 26 -4.92 4.85 19.41
CA ASP A 26 -4.57 5.25 18.05
C ASP A 26 -3.41 4.44 17.47
N VAL A 27 -2.42 4.09 18.31
CA VAL A 27 -1.32 3.21 17.93
C VAL A 27 -1.80 1.78 17.74
N VAL A 28 -2.73 1.31 18.59
CA VAL A 28 -3.35 -0.01 18.47
C VAL A 28 -4.14 -0.13 17.16
N ASP A 29 -4.96 0.86 16.83
CA ASP A 29 -5.75 0.90 15.60
C ASP A 29 -4.85 0.76 14.35
N VAL A 30 -3.72 1.47 14.33
CA VAL A 30 -2.74 1.41 13.24
C VAL A 30 -2.03 0.06 13.16
N GLU A 31 -1.66 -0.53 14.30
CA GLU A 31 -1.00 -1.84 14.32
C GLU A 31 -1.95 -2.95 13.86
N ILE A 32 -3.23 -2.89 14.23
CA ILE A 32 -4.27 -3.79 13.70
C ILE A 32 -4.40 -3.63 12.19
N GLY A 33 -4.41 -2.40 11.68
CA GLY A 33 -4.44 -2.12 10.25
C GLY A 33 -3.24 -2.70 9.51
N ARG A 34 -2.03 -2.54 10.06
CA ARG A 34 -0.80 -3.10 9.50
C ARG A 34 -0.81 -4.64 9.51
N ALA A 35 -1.17 -5.26 10.63
CA ALA A 35 -1.24 -6.70 10.76
C ALA A 35 -2.25 -7.30 9.77
N ALA A 36 -3.44 -6.70 9.65
CA ALA A 36 -4.44 -7.12 8.68
C ALA A 36 -3.91 -7.02 7.25
N LEU A 37 -3.28 -5.90 6.88
CA LEU A 37 -2.67 -5.71 5.55
C LEU A 37 -1.66 -6.81 5.22
N LEU A 38 -0.77 -7.15 6.17
CA LEU A 38 0.21 -8.23 5.98
C LEU A 38 -0.45 -9.59 5.78
N VAL A 39 -1.49 -9.89 6.56
CA VAL A 39 -2.29 -11.11 6.42
C VAL A 39 -2.97 -11.18 5.04
N PHE A 40 -3.45 -10.06 4.51
CA PHE A 40 -3.96 -10.00 3.14
C PHE A 40 -2.87 -10.23 2.09
N CYS A 41 -1.68 -9.64 2.26
CA CYS A 41 -0.57 -9.80 1.32
C CYS A 41 -0.07 -11.25 1.21
N VAL A 42 -0.22 -12.07 2.25
CA VAL A 42 0.09 -13.50 2.22
C VAL A 42 -1.07 -14.38 1.72
N GLY A 43 -2.13 -13.77 1.20
CA GLY A 43 -3.29 -14.48 0.63
C GLY A 43 -4.31 -15.00 1.65
N ALA A 44 -4.17 -14.65 2.93
CA ALA A 44 -5.04 -15.11 4.02
C ALA A 44 -6.21 -14.15 4.26
N ALA A 45 -6.98 -13.84 3.20
CA ALA A 45 -7.98 -12.77 3.22
C ALA A 45 -9.06 -12.94 4.31
N ASP A 46 -9.55 -14.16 4.52
CA ASP A 46 -10.55 -14.42 5.56
C ASP A 46 -10.03 -14.15 6.98
N GLN A 47 -8.74 -14.42 7.22
CA GLN A 47 -8.10 -14.13 8.51
C GLN A 47 -7.95 -12.62 8.70
N GLY A 48 -7.58 -11.88 7.65
CA GLY A 48 -7.50 -10.43 7.68
C GLY A 48 -8.88 -9.80 7.97
N ASP A 49 -9.93 -10.27 7.30
CA ASP A 49 -11.30 -9.80 7.53
C ASP A 49 -11.79 -10.12 8.95
N ARG A 50 -11.47 -11.30 9.48
CA ARG A 50 -11.81 -11.68 10.85
C ARG A 50 -11.13 -10.78 11.88
N LEU A 51 -9.85 -10.45 11.68
CA LEU A 51 -9.09 -9.57 12.56
C LEU A 51 -9.74 -8.17 12.61
N VAL A 52 -10.02 -7.57 11.44
CA VAL A 52 -10.62 -6.23 11.37
C VAL A 52 -12.01 -6.21 12.01
N ARG A 53 -12.87 -7.20 11.71
CA ARG A 53 -14.20 -7.28 12.31
C ARG A 53 -14.16 -7.48 13.83
N TYR A 54 -13.17 -8.23 14.34
CA TYR A 54 -13.00 -8.41 15.78
C TYR A 54 -12.62 -7.10 16.46
N TRP A 55 -11.67 -6.36 15.87
CA TRP A 55 -11.31 -5.04 16.33
C TRP A 55 -12.51 -4.07 16.30
N GLN A 56 -13.24 -3.96 15.19
CA GLN A 56 -14.43 -3.09 15.08
C GLN A 56 -15.48 -3.38 16.15
N ARG A 57 -15.77 -4.66 16.42
CA ARG A 57 -16.71 -5.05 17.49
C ARG A 57 -16.22 -4.67 18.88
N THR A 58 -14.91 -4.65 19.09
CA THR A 58 -14.29 -4.39 20.39
C THR A 58 -14.15 -2.89 20.66
N THR A 59 -13.76 -2.10 19.65
CA THR A 59 -13.44 -0.67 19.81
C THR A 59 -14.55 0.26 19.30
N GLY A 60 -15.48 -0.25 18.49
CA GLY A 60 -16.45 0.58 17.76
C GLY A 60 -15.81 1.47 16.69
N GLY A 61 -14.55 1.23 16.34
CA GLY A 61 -13.79 2.05 15.40
C GLY A 61 -14.23 1.86 13.94
N SER A 62 -14.04 2.91 13.14
CA SER A 62 -14.26 2.93 11.69
C SER A 62 -13.01 2.48 10.93
N ALA A 63 -13.16 1.95 9.71
CA ALA A 63 -12.01 1.48 8.93
C ALA A 63 -10.96 2.56 8.64
N SER A 64 -11.37 3.83 8.65
CA SER A 64 -10.48 4.99 8.52
C SER A 64 -9.44 5.10 9.65
N ARG A 65 -9.66 4.49 10.82
CA ARG A 65 -8.68 4.48 11.92
C ARG A 65 -7.52 3.50 11.72
N LEU A 66 -7.72 2.48 10.87
CA LEU A 66 -6.70 1.48 10.54
C LEU A 66 -5.58 2.05 9.65
N VAL A 67 -5.75 3.27 9.14
CA VAL A 67 -4.84 3.90 8.18
C VAL A 67 -4.34 5.24 8.72
N SER A 68 -3.07 5.28 9.12
CA SER A 68 -2.42 6.50 9.62
C SER A 68 -1.90 7.42 8.52
N HIS A 69 -1.73 6.91 7.30
CA HIS A 69 -1.09 7.65 6.21
C HIS A 69 -1.78 7.42 4.86
N PRO A 70 -1.84 8.43 3.97
CA PRO A 70 -2.42 8.30 2.63
C PRO A 70 -1.87 7.13 1.81
N VAL A 71 -0.59 6.76 1.99
CA VAL A 71 0.01 5.60 1.31
C VAL A 71 -0.59 4.28 1.79
N ALA A 72 -0.84 4.13 3.10
CA ALA A 72 -1.50 2.94 3.63
C ALA A 72 -2.95 2.87 3.14
N ALA A 73 -3.66 4.01 3.12
CA ALA A 73 -5.00 4.09 2.54
C ALA A 73 -5.03 3.67 1.06
N ARG A 74 -4.04 4.08 0.25
CA ARG A 74 -3.89 3.63 -1.14
C ARG A 74 -3.64 2.13 -1.25
N ALA A 75 -2.78 1.57 -0.40
CA ALA A 75 -2.49 0.14 -0.41
C ALA A 75 -3.75 -0.68 -0.09
N TRP A 76 -4.53 -0.26 0.90
CA TRP A 76 -5.84 -0.83 1.20
C TRP A 76 -6.80 -0.71 0.02
N ALA A 77 -6.91 0.47 -0.59
CA ALA A 77 -7.80 0.68 -1.72
C ALA A 77 -7.46 -0.23 -2.92
N MET A 78 -6.17 -0.45 -3.21
CA MET A 78 -5.71 -1.39 -4.25
C MET A 78 -5.97 -2.84 -3.91
N LEU A 79 -5.76 -3.24 -2.66
CA LEU A 79 -6.06 -4.59 -2.21
C LEU A 79 -7.57 -4.88 -2.29
N LEU A 80 -8.40 -3.89 -1.95
CA LEU A 80 -9.85 -4.03 -1.90
C LEU A 80 -10.50 -3.89 -3.28
N SER A 81 -9.90 -3.18 -4.24
CA SER A 81 -10.47 -3.02 -5.59
C SER A 81 -10.49 -4.32 -6.40
N GLY A 82 -9.58 -5.25 -6.11
CA GLY A 82 -9.53 -6.57 -6.75
C GLY A 82 -10.52 -7.59 -6.18
N ARG A 83 -11.35 -7.21 -5.20
CA ARG A 83 -12.30 -8.08 -4.50
C ARG A 83 -13.65 -7.39 -4.36
N ASN A 84 -14.69 -8.18 -4.05
CA ASN A 84 -15.90 -7.60 -3.49
C ASN A 84 -15.53 -6.98 -2.14
N ALA A 85 -15.54 -5.66 -2.07
CA ALA A 85 -15.15 -4.92 -0.87
C ALA A 85 -15.98 -5.41 0.33
N PRO A 86 -15.33 -5.71 1.46
CA PRO A 86 -16.04 -6.20 2.64
C PRO A 86 -16.88 -5.07 3.25
N ASP A 87 -17.95 -5.45 3.91
CA ASP A 87 -18.86 -4.56 4.63
C ASP A 87 -18.14 -3.61 5.60
N TRP A 88 -17.08 -4.09 6.25
CA TRP A 88 -16.31 -3.30 7.20
C TRP A 88 -15.54 -2.14 6.56
N ALA A 89 -15.25 -2.18 5.26
CA ALA A 89 -14.35 -1.24 4.58
C ALA A 89 -15.06 0.01 4.02
N GLY A 90 -16.32 0.26 4.39
CA GLY A 90 -17.13 1.36 3.82
C GLY A 90 -16.50 2.76 3.95
N ASP A 91 -15.64 2.98 4.94
CA ASP A 91 -14.96 4.26 5.17
C ASP A 91 -13.64 4.42 4.40
N LEU A 92 -13.20 3.36 3.71
CA LEU A 92 -12.01 3.39 2.87
C LEU A 92 -12.43 3.73 1.44
N THR A 93 -12.28 4.99 1.07
CA THR A 93 -12.57 5.46 -0.28
C THR A 93 -11.67 4.73 -1.29
N PRO A 94 -12.24 4.02 -2.30
CA PRO A 94 -11.46 3.43 -3.37
C PRO A 94 -10.62 4.50 -4.09
N LEU A 95 -9.44 4.10 -4.55
CA LEU A 95 -8.57 4.99 -5.29
C LEU A 95 -9.17 5.24 -6.68
N ASP A 96 -9.29 6.51 -7.08
CA ASP A 96 -9.57 6.85 -8.46
C ASP A 96 -8.29 6.65 -9.29
N LEU A 97 -8.17 5.47 -9.89
CA LEU A 97 -7.01 5.10 -10.71
C LEU A 97 -6.81 6.04 -11.89
N ALA A 98 -7.89 6.54 -12.49
CA ALA A 98 -7.79 7.46 -13.62
C ALA A 98 -7.26 8.83 -13.17
N ALA A 99 -7.73 9.32 -12.03
CA ALA A 99 -7.23 10.57 -11.45
C ALA A 99 -5.74 10.47 -11.05
N GLU A 100 -5.33 9.35 -10.45
CA GLU A 100 -3.94 9.11 -10.06
C GLU A 100 -3.01 8.94 -11.27
N GLU A 101 -3.45 8.22 -12.31
CA GLU A 101 -2.71 8.09 -13.56
C GLU A 101 -2.51 9.46 -14.24
N ASN A 102 -3.56 10.28 -14.28
CA ASN A 102 -3.48 11.64 -14.82
C ASN A 102 -2.55 12.54 -14.00
N ALA A 103 -2.60 12.43 -12.67
CA ALA A 103 -1.70 13.17 -11.78
C ALA A 103 -0.23 12.75 -11.98
N HIS A 104 0.02 11.46 -12.20
CA HIS A 104 1.35 10.94 -12.50
C HIS A 104 1.85 11.45 -13.86
N ARG A 105 1.05 11.35 -14.93
CA ARG A 105 1.40 11.91 -16.25
C ARG A 105 1.73 13.41 -16.16
N ALA A 106 0.95 14.18 -15.42
CA ALA A 106 1.22 15.60 -15.19
C ALA A 106 2.48 15.86 -14.34
N HIS A 107 2.85 14.95 -13.45
CA HIS A 107 4.10 15.03 -12.71
C HIS A 107 5.31 14.76 -13.62
N LEU A 108 5.26 13.70 -14.44
CA LEU A 108 6.32 13.38 -15.41
C LEU A 108 6.53 14.51 -16.42
N ALA A 109 5.45 15.11 -16.94
CA ALA A 109 5.54 16.27 -17.82
C ALA A 109 6.32 17.43 -17.18
N ARG A 110 6.04 17.74 -15.91
CA ARG A 110 6.77 18.77 -15.15
C ARG A 110 8.23 18.42 -14.88
N LEU A 111 8.56 17.15 -14.70
CA LEU A 111 9.96 16.71 -14.54
C LEU A 111 10.75 16.85 -15.84
N ARG A 112 10.13 16.63 -17.01
CA ARG A 112 10.78 16.83 -18.32
C ARG A 112 11.16 18.28 -18.58
N GLU A 113 10.37 19.21 -18.08
CA GLU A 113 10.68 20.65 -18.15
C GLU A 113 11.92 21.01 -17.29
N LYS A 114 12.21 20.22 -16.25
CA LYS A 114 13.40 20.37 -15.40
C LYS A 114 14.56 19.63 -16.05
N ARG A 115 15.47 20.39 -16.69
CA ARG A 115 16.70 19.83 -17.27
C ARG A 115 17.49 19.01 -16.25
N GLY A 116 18.22 17.99 -16.74
CA GLY A 116 19.12 17.17 -15.92
C GLY A 116 18.53 15.79 -15.62
N VAL A 117 18.92 15.20 -14.50
CA VAL A 117 18.57 13.81 -14.12
C VAL A 117 17.07 13.59 -14.07
N ASP A 118 16.29 14.58 -13.62
CA ASP A 118 14.83 14.52 -13.54
C ASP A 118 14.16 14.28 -14.91
N ALA A 119 14.64 14.95 -15.97
CA ALA A 119 14.13 14.76 -17.32
C ALA A 119 14.46 13.36 -17.87
N VAL A 120 15.67 12.85 -17.59
CA VAL A 120 16.08 11.50 -18.01
C VAL A 120 15.25 10.43 -17.30
N LEU A 121 15.02 10.58 -16.00
CA LEU A 121 14.18 9.66 -15.23
C LEU A 121 12.74 9.65 -15.76
N ALA A 122 12.18 10.82 -16.10
CA ALA A 122 10.84 10.89 -16.66
C ALA A 122 10.73 10.18 -18.03
N GLU A 123 11.76 10.28 -18.89
CA GLU A 123 11.78 9.58 -20.18
C GLU A 123 11.93 8.06 -20.02
N LEU A 124 12.73 7.59 -19.07
CA LEU A 124 12.88 6.17 -18.75
C LEU A 124 11.56 5.56 -18.27
N VAL A 125 10.85 6.26 -17.37
CA VAL A 125 9.56 5.81 -16.84
C VAL A 125 8.51 5.70 -17.95
N GLU A 126 8.38 6.71 -18.82
CA GLU A 126 7.45 6.69 -19.95
C GLU A 126 7.75 5.52 -20.92
N ARG A 127 9.04 5.27 -21.19
CA ARG A 127 9.45 4.15 -22.06
C ARG A 127 9.11 2.80 -21.44
N ALA A 128 9.39 2.62 -20.15
CA ALA A 128 9.04 1.39 -19.44
C ALA A 128 7.53 1.17 -19.43
N TRP A 129 6.74 2.23 -19.26
CA TRP A 129 5.28 2.14 -19.32
C TRP A 129 4.74 1.77 -20.69
N ALA A 130 5.23 2.40 -21.77
CA ALA A 130 4.81 2.04 -23.12
C ALA A 130 5.07 0.56 -23.45
N LEU A 131 6.19 0.00 -22.95
CA LEU A 131 6.52 -1.42 -23.09
C LEU A 131 5.59 -2.31 -22.25
N ALA A 132 5.25 -1.89 -21.03
CA ALA A 132 4.33 -2.62 -20.17
C ALA A 132 2.91 -2.66 -20.76
N ASP A 133 2.40 -1.55 -21.29
CA ASP A 133 1.10 -1.47 -21.97
C ASP A 133 1.05 -2.33 -23.23
N ALA A 134 2.18 -2.49 -23.92
CA ALA A 134 2.33 -3.40 -25.05
C ALA A 134 2.43 -4.89 -24.63
N GLY A 135 2.49 -5.19 -23.33
CA GLY A 135 2.68 -6.54 -22.79
C GLY A 135 4.13 -7.03 -22.77
N GLU A 136 5.10 -6.17 -23.08
CA GLU A 136 6.53 -6.49 -23.13
C GLU A 136 7.21 -6.31 -21.75
N LEU A 137 6.77 -7.09 -20.75
CA LEU A 137 7.18 -6.90 -19.35
C LEU A 137 8.71 -7.02 -19.10
N ASP A 138 9.39 -7.92 -19.82
CA ASP A 138 10.85 -8.07 -19.71
C ASP A 138 11.61 -6.86 -20.29
N ALA A 139 11.10 -6.30 -21.39
CA ALA A 139 11.66 -5.10 -21.99
C ALA A 139 11.38 -3.86 -21.12
N ALA A 140 10.20 -3.79 -20.50
CA ALA A 140 9.84 -2.75 -19.54
C ALA A 140 10.79 -2.76 -18.33
N ARG A 141 11.11 -3.95 -17.80
CA ARG A 141 12.10 -4.10 -16.71
C ARG A 141 13.49 -3.63 -17.14
N ALA A 142 13.97 -4.11 -18.30
CA ALA A 142 15.30 -3.75 -18.81
C ALA A 142 15.45 -2.23 -19.05
N ALA A 143 14.36 -1.53 -19.38
CA ALA A 143 14.36 -0.08 -19.55
C ALA A 143 14.49 0.71 -18.24
N ILE A 144 14.20 0.11 -17.08
CA ILE A 144 14.35 0.75 -15.76
C ILE A 144 15.75 0.52 -15.21
N ASP A 145 16.36 -0.62 -15.54
CA ASP A 145 17.68 -1.04 -15.04
C ASP A 145 18.87 -0.42 -15.81
N SER A 146 18.60 0.35 -16.88
CA SER A 146 19.60 0.98 -17.77
C SER A 146 20.02 2.38 -17.34
#